data_AF-A0A938KSU9-F1
#
_entry.id   AF-A0A938KSU9-F1
#
_cell.length_a   1.000
_cell.length_b   1.000
_cell.length_c   1.000
_cell.angle_alpha   90.00
_cell.angle_beta   90.00
_cell.angle_gamma   90.00
#
_symmetry.space_group_name_H-M   'P 1'
#
loop_
_entity.id
_entity.type
_entity.pdbx_description
1 polymer ?
#
loop_
_entity_poly.entity_id
_entity_poly.type
_entity_poly.pdbx_seq_one_letter_code
_entity_poly.pdbx_strand_id
1 'polypeptide(L)'
;EGGVHKGYGLGALVDLWSGLLSGASFGPWVPPFVDFLEPAKDGPGPGLGHAFGALAIEALMGLPEYQQRLDRWTQAFAEAGLVLHGMPEWEQRRIRLREGIPYTADGRRALIDLGASLDLQAP
;
A
#
# COMPACT_ATOMS: atom_id res chain seq x y z
N GLU A 1 0.01 15.33 -23.89
CA GLU A 1 -1.02 15.63 -22.87
C GLU A 1 -1.63 14.31 -22.39
N GLY A 2 -1.04 13.72 -21.34
CA GLY A 2 -1.26 12.32 -20.99
C GLY A 2 -1.96 12.17 -19.65
N GLY A 3 -3.13 11.53 -19.62
CA GLY A 3 -3.69 10.84 -18.45
C GLY A 3 -3.95 11.63 -17.15
N VAL A 4 -3.57 12.91 -17.03
CA VAL A 4 -3.60 13.67 -15.76
C VAL A 4 -4.99 13.69 -15.13
N HIS A 5 -6.04 13.89 -15.93
CA HIS A 5 -7.43 13.88 -15.47
C HIS A 5 -7.89 12.50 -14.96
N LYS A 6 -7.30 11.40 -15.45
CA LYS A 6 -7.58 10.05 -14.95
C LYS A 6 -6.92 9.82 -13.60
N GLY A 7 -5.67 10.27 -13.45
CA GLY A 7 -4.95 10.26 -12.17
C GLY A 7 -5.67 11.10 -11.11
N TYR A 8 -6.15 12.29 -11.50
CA TYR A 8 -6.99 13.14 -10.66
C TYR A 8 -8.26 12.40 -10.21
N GLY A 9 -9.01 11.79 -11.13
CA GLY A 9 -10.24 11.06 -10.81
C GLY A 9 -10.00 9.88 -9.86
N LEU A 10 -8.92 9.11 -10.07
CA LEU A 10 -8.54 8.01 -9.17
C LEU A 10 -8.13 8.53 -7.77
N GLY A 11 -7.37 9.62 -7.71
CA GLY A 11 -6.99 10.24 -6.44
C GLY A 11 -8.20 10.79 -5.66
N ALA A 12 -9.13 11.45 -6.36
CA ALA A 12 -10.36 11.95 -5.76
C ALA A 12 -11.24 10.81 -5.22
N LEU A 13 -11.29 9.66 -5.90
CA LEU A 13 -12.00 8.49 -5.41
C LEU A 13 -11.37 7.96 -4.10
N VAL A 14 -10.04 7.89 -4.02
CA VAL A 14 -9.35 7.46 -2.79
C VAL A 14 -9.66 8.39 -1.62
N ASP A 15 -9.64 9.71 -1.85
CA ASP A 15 -9.94 10.73 -0.84
C ASP A 15 -11.40 10.69 -0.38
N LEU A 16 -12.33 10.46 -1.32
CA LEU A 16 -13.75 10.29 -1.03
C LEU A 16 -14.00 9.09 -0.11
N TRP A 17 -13.48 7.92 -0.47
CA TRP A 17 -13.72 6.68 0.30
C TRP A 17 -12.99 6.68 1.63
N SER A 18 -11.72 7.10 1.62
CA SER A 18 -10.88 7.03 2.81
C SER A 18 -11.16 8.17 3.76
N GLY A 19 -11.35 9.40 3.28
CA GLY A 19 -11.56 10.58 4.13
C GLY A 19 -13.04 10.88 4.34
N LEU A 20 -13.73 11.32 3.28
CA LEU A 20 -15.08 11.88 3.39
C LEU A 20 -16.12 10.88 3.92
N LEU A 21 -16.16 9.65 3.36
CA LEU A 21 -17.14 8.63 3.77
C LEU A 21 -16.84 8.01 5.14
N SER A 22 -15.58 8.02 5.57
CA SER A 22 -15.20 7.52 6.90
C SER A 22 -15.40 8.56 8.01
N GLY A 23 -15.57 9.84 7.65
CA GLY A 23 -15.61 10.96 8.57
C GLY A 23 -14.21 11.45 9.02
N ALA A 24 -13.13 11.01 8.38
CA ALA A 24 -11.77 11.48 8.63
C ALA A 24 -11.47 12.78 7.83
N SER A 25 -10.25 13.31 7.99
CA SER A 25 -9.80 14.44 7.15
C SER A 25 -9.60 14.01 5.70
N PHE A 26 -9.85 14.93 4.78
CA PHE A 26 -9.73 14.75 3.33
C PHE A 26 -9.03 15.96 2.69
N GLY A 27 -8.55 15.80 1.46
CA GLY A 27 -7.92 16.86 0.69
C GLY A 27 -6.81 17.62 1.45
N PRO A 28 -6.85 18.96 1.51
CA PRO A 28 -5.80 19.76 2.15
C PRO A 28 -5.78 19.68 3.69
N TRP A 29 -6.78 19.04 4.30
CA TRP A 29 -6.86 18.90 5.76
C TRP A 29 -6.25 17.60 6.28
N VAL A 30 -5.81 16.70 5.39
CA VAL A 30 -5.11 15.48 5.78
C VAL A 30 -3.84 15.83 6.57
N PRO A 31 -3.64 15.27 7.78
CA PRO A 31 -2.46 15.59 8.58
C PRO A 31 -1.16 15.27 7.85
N PRO A 32 -0.15 16.14 7.95
CA PRO A 32 1.16 15.87 7.38
C PRO A 32 1.81 14.67 8.08
N PHE A 33 2.53 13.84 7.32
CA PHE A 33 3.30 12.71 7.85
C PHE A 33 4.66 13.12 8.46
N VAL A 34 4.95 14.41 8.51
CA VAL A 34 6.20 14.95 9.03
C VAL A 34 5.95 15.66 10.35
N ASP A 35 6.73 15.33 11.36
CA ASP A 35 6.50 15.74 12.76
C ASP A 35 6.70 17.25 12.99
N PHE A 36 7.30 17.97 12.04
CA PHE A 36 7.56 19.41 12.15
C PHE A 36 6.42 20.28 11.61
N LEU A 37 5.38 19.71 11.00
CA LEU A 37 4.20 20.45 10.54
C LEU A 37 3.01 20.19 11.46
N GLU A 38 2.40 21.26 11.97
CA GLU A 38 1.16 21.14 12.73
C GLU A 38 -0.01 20.74 11.81
N PRO A 39 -0.88 19.81 12.25
CA PRO A 39 -2.14 19.55 11.57
C PRO A 39 -3.03 20.80 11.48
N ALA A 40 -3.89 20.86 10.46
CA ALA A 40 -4.85 21.94 10.33
C ALA A 40 -5.78 22.00 11.56
N LYS A 41 -5.90 23.20 12.17
CA LYS A 41 -6.62 23.40 13.45
C LYS A 41 -8.13 23.12 13.37
N ASP A 42 -8.72 23.31 12.19
CA ASP A 42 -10.16 23.15 11.92
C ASP A 42 -10.42 22.12 10.81
N GLY A 43 -9.77 20.95 10.90
CA GLY A 43 -9.99 19.85 9.96
C GLY A 43 -11.42 19.28 10.04
N PRO A 44 -12.00 18.80 8.92
CA PRO A 44 -13.37 18.30 8.87
C PRO A 44 -13.55 16.94 9.57
N GLY A 45 -12.46 16.27 9.95
CA GLY A 45 -12.49 14.99 10.63
C GLY A 45 -11.16 14.66 11.32
N PRO A 46 -11.12 13.71 12.25
CA PRO A 46 -9.90 13.34 12.94
C PRO A 46 -8.98 12.52 12.03
N GLY A 47 -7.73 12.95 11.87
CA GLY A 47 -6.67 12.08 11.37
C GLY A 47 -6.83 11.60 9.93
N LEU A 48 -6.14 10.49 9.63
CA LEU A 48 -6.20 9.77 8.36
C LEU A 48 -7.34 8.75 8.40
N GLY A 49 -8.07 8.63 7.30
CA GLY A 49 -9.03 7.56 7.12
C GLY A 49 -8.56 6.51 6.13
N HIS A 50 -9.23 5.36 6.13
CA HIS A 50 -8.90 4.20 5.31
C HIS A 50 -10.19 3.57 4.78
N ALA A 51 -10.09 2.94 3.61
CA ALA A 51 -11.18 2.18 3.01
C ALA A 51 -10.70 0.75 2.69
N PHE A 52 -11.51 -0.24 3.03
CA PHE A 52 -11.26 -1.65 2.75
C PHE A 52 -12.45 -2.26 2.05
N GLY A 53 -12.18 -3.05 1.01
CA GLY A 53 -13.21 -3.78 0.27
C GLY A 53 -12.83 -5.25 0.16
N ALA A 54 -13.79 -6.13 0.36
CA ALA A 54 -13.67 -7.55 0.11
C ALA A 54 -14.87 -7.99 -0.73
N LEU A 55 -14.60 -8.76 -1.77
CA LEU A 55 -15.61 -9.28 -2.68
C LEU A 55 -15.62 -10.80 -2.58
N ALA A 56 -16.76 -11.37 -2.23
CA ALA A 56 -16.96 -12.81 -2.22
C ALA A 56 -17.02 -13.32 -3.66
N ILE A 57 -15.94 -13.95 -4.14
CA ILE A 57 -15.86 -14.46 -5.52
C ILE A 57 -16.94 -15.53 -5.75
N GLU A 58 -17.25 -16.37 -4.76
CA GLU A 58 -18.32 -17.37 -4.88
C GLU A 58 -19.71 -16.78 -5.13
N ALA A 59 -19.94 -15.50 -4.78
CA ALA A 59 -21.20 -14.81 -5.08
C ALA A 59 -21.31 -14.41 -6.56
N LEU A 60 -20.20 -14.44 -7.31
CA LEU A 60 -20.15 -14.11 -8.73
C LEU A 60 -20.01 -15.35 -9.62
N MET A 61 -19.19 -16.32 -9.21
CA MET A 61 -18.97 -17.57 -9.95
C MET A 61 -18.35 -18.66 -9.06
N GLY A 62 -18.40 -19.92 -9.49
CA GLY A 62 -17.76 -21.01 -8.78
C GLY A 62 -16.24 -20.85 -8.71
N LEU A 63 -15.63 -21.09 -7.54
CA LEU A 63 -14.18 -20.98 -7.33
C LEU A 63 -13.34 -21.79 -8.33
N PRO A 64 -13.70 -23.03 -8.70
CA PRO A 64 -12.93 -23.78 -9.70
C PRO A 64 -12.91 -23.10 -11.08
N GLU A 65 -14.05 -22.51 -11.49
CA GLU A 65 -14.14 -21.77 -12.75
C GLU A 65 -13.32 -20.48 -12.69
N TYR A 66 -13.42 -19.75 -11.57
CA TYR A 66 -12.61 -18.56 -11.33
C TYR A 66 -11.12 -18.87 -11.44
N GLN A 67 -10.64 -19.94 -10.80
CA GLN A 67 -9.24 -20.34 -10.85
C GLN A 67 -8.79 -20.65 -12.27
N GLN A 68 -9.57 -21.43 -13.03
CA GLN A 68 -9.26 -21.74 -14.43
C GLN A 68 -9.15 -20.47 -15.31
N ARG A 69 -10.04 -19.49 -15.09
CA ARG A 69 -10.01 -18.22 -15.80
C ARG A 69 -8.78 -17.39 -15.41
N LEU A 70 -8.46 -17.35 -14.13
CA LEU A 70 -7.28 -16.64 -13.60
C LEU A 70 -5.97 -17.25 -14.11
N ASP A 71 -5.88 -18.59 -14.17
CA ASP A 71 -4.72 -19.31 -14.69
C ASP A 71 -4.51 -18.98 -16.17
N ARG A 72 -5.57 -19.06 -16.98
CA ARG A 72 -5.51 -18.71 -18.40
C ARG A 72 -5.08 -17.25 -18.61
N TRP A 73 -5.62 -16.34 -17.82
CA TRP A 73 -5.26 -14.92 -17.88
C TRP A 73 -3.78 -14.72 -17.53
N THR A 74 -3.32 -15.32 -16.44
CA THR A 74 -1.92 -15.23 -15.98
C THR A 74 -0.94 -15.83 -17.00
N GLN A 75 -1.30 -16.96 -17.60
CA GLN A 75 -0.52 -17.60 -18.65
C GLN A 75 -0.33 -16.67 -19.85
N ALA A 76 -1.38 -15.95 -20.27
CA ALA A 76 -1.27 -15.02 -21.39
C ALA A 76 -0.27 -13.87 -21.12
N PHE A 77 -0.18 -13.36 -19.88
CA PHE A 77 0.85 -12.38 -19.52
C PHE A 77 2.25 -13.00 -19.54
N ALA A 78 2.40 -14.20 -19.01
CA ALA A 78 3.68 -14.91 -18.99
C ALA A 78 4.20 -15.18 -20.40
N GLU A 79 3.33 -15.64 -21.32
CA GLU A 79 3.67 -15.88 -22.73
C GLU A 79 4.06 -14.59 -23.46
N ALA A 80 3.49 -13.45 -23.06
CA ALA A 80 3.87 -12.13 -23.56
C ALA A 80 5.15 -11.56 -22.91
N GLY A 81 5.79 -12.29 -22.00
CA GLY A 81 6.96 -11.83 -21.25
C GLY A 81 6.66 -10.69 -20.28
N LEU A 82 5.41 -10.55 -19.84
CA LEU A 82 4.95 -9.52 -18.92
C LEU A 82 4.92 -10.04 -17.49
N VAL A 83 5.19 -9.15 -16.54
CA VAL A 83 5.15 -9.45 -15.10
C VAL A 83 3.85 -8.93 -14.51
N LEU A 84 3.17 -9.76 -13.72
CA LEU A 84 1.96 -9.35 -13.00
C LEU A 84 2.31 -8.57 -11.73
N HIS A 85 1.38 -7.69 -11.35
CA HIS A 85 1.40 -6.99 -10.07
C HIS A 85 1.56 -8.00 -8.92
N GLY A 86 2.50 -7.74 -8.00
CA GLY A 86 2.79 -8.61 -6.86
C GLY A 86 3.87 -9.67 -7.11
N MET A 87 4.19 -10.01 -8.36
CA MET A 87 5.26 -10.99 -8.65
C MET A 87 6.66 -10.49 -8.25
N PRO A 88 7.07 -9.24 -8.55
CA PRO A 88 8.35 -8.72 -8.08
C PRO A 88 8.46 -8.74 -6.56
N GLU A 89 7.41 -8.34 -5.86
CA GLU A 89 7.34 -8.32 -4.40
C GLU A 89 7.41 -9.73 -3.80
N TRP A 90 6.75 -10.71 -4.43
CA TRP A 90 6.80 -12.11 -4.02
C TRP A 90 8.22 -12.68 -4.15
N GLU A 91 8.90 -12.40 -5.27
CA GLU A 91 10.28 -12.85 -5.48
C GLU A 91 11.24 -12.18 -4.50
N GLN A 92 11.11 -10.87 -4.28
CA GLN A 92 11.90 -10.15 -3.27
C GLN A 92 11.67 -10.70 -1.87
N ARG A 93 10.43 -11.04 -1.51
CA ARG A 93 10.11 -11.70 -0.24
C ARG A 93 10.82 -13.05 -0.12
N ARG A 94 10.79 -13.87 -1.17
CA ARG A 94 11.45 -15.19 -1.20
C ARG A 94 12.96 -15.07 -0.95
N ILE A 95 13.62 -14.13 -1.62
CA ILE A 95 15.05 -13.85 -1.45
C ILE A 95 15.33 -13.38 -0.01
N ARG A 96 14.59 -12.37 0.48
CA ARG A 96 14.82 -11.77 1.80
C ARG A 96 14.53 -12.71 2.97
N LEU A 97 13.67 -13.70 2.80
CA LEU A 97 13.45 -14.76 3.80
C LEU A 97 14.67 -15.70 3.93
N ARG A 98 15.43 -15.91 2.84
CA ARG A 98 16.62 -16.76 2.84
C ARG A 98 17.88 -15.99 3.20
N GLU A 99 18.03 -14.79 2.65
CA GLU A 99 19.28 -14.01 2.67
C GLU A 99 19.25 -12.86 3.68
N GLY A 100 18.09 -12.61 4.29
CA GLY A 100 17.87 -11.45 5.16
C GLY A 100 17.45 -10.20 4.39
N ILE A 101 16.93 -9.21 5.12
CA ILE A 101 16.56 -7.92 4.54
C ILE A 101 17.82 -7.04 4.50
N PRO A 102 18.21 -6.51 3.32
CA PRO A 102 19.33 -5.60 3.24
C PRO A 102 18.93 -4.23 3.82
N TYR A 103 19.75 -3.72 4.74
CA TYR A 103 19.64 -2.37 5.28
C TYR A 103 20.76 -1.50 4.72
N THR A 104 20.48 -0.21 4.54
CA THR A 104 21.54 0.78 4.33
C THR A 104 22.36 0.95 5.62
N ALA A 105 23.59 1.45 5.50
CA ALA A 105 24.44 1.72 6.67
C ALA A 105 23.74 2.69 7.65
N ASP A 106 23.12 3.75 7.12
CA ASP A 106 22.39 4.74 7.91
C ASP A 106 21.14 4.15 8.56
N GLY A 107 20.37 3.33 7.82
CA GLY A 107 19.19 2.66 8.36
C GLY A 107 19.53 1.70 9.50
N ARG A 108 20.64 0.94 9.36
CA ARG A 108 21.14 0.08 10.44
C ARG A 108 21.58 0.90 11.65
N ARG A 109 22.33 2.00 11.43
CA ARG A 109 22.77 2.89 12.51
C ARG A 109 21.59 3.46 13.27
N ALA A 110 20.58 3.97 12.58
CA ALA A 110 19.39 4.53 13.18
C ALA A 110 18.63 3.50 14.07
N LEU A 111 18.53 2.25 13.62
CA LEU A 111 17.92 1.17 14.41
C LEU A 111 18.72 0.83 15.67
N ILE A 112 20.06 0.78 15.56
CA ILE A 112 20.95 0.53 16.71
C ILE A 112 20.83 1.67 17.73
N ASP A 113 20.90 2.91 17.28
CA ASP A 113 20.84 4.09 18.14
C ASP A 113 19.47 4.19 18.83
N LEU A 114 18.38 3.89 18.10
CA LEU A 114 17.04 3.81 18.66
C LEU A 114 16.95 2.69 19.72
N GLY A 115 17.47 1.50 19.44
CA GLY A 115 17.51 0.40 20.38
C GLY A 115 18.23 0.78 21.68
N ALA A 116 19.41 1.41 21.57
CA ALA A 116 20.17 1.88 22.72
C ALA A 116 19.40 2.93 23.54
N SER A 117 18.69 3.87 22.88
CA SER A 117 17.87 4.89 23.57
C SER A 117 16.68 4.31 24.34
N LEU A 118 16.23 3.11 23.96
CA LEU A 118 15.10 2.40 24.55
C LEU A 118 15.52 1.23 25.45
N ASP A 119 16.82 1.06 25.70
CA ASP A 119 17.39 -0.09 26.43
C ASP A 119 17.01 -1.46 25.84
N LEU A 120 16.95 -1.53 24.50
CA LEU A 120 16.68 -2.74 23.73
C LEU A 120 17.94 -3.21 22.99
N GLN A 121 18.16 -4.52 22.97
CA GLN A 121 19.22 -5.10 22.14
C GLN A 121 18.88 -4.90 20.66
N ALA A 122 19.82 -4.30 19.93
CA ALA A 122 19.68 -4.11 18.50
C ALA A 122 19.74 -5.48 17.77
N PRO A 123 18.93 -5.66 16.70
CA PRO A 123 18.93 -6.87 15.89
C PRO A 123 20.16 -7.02 14.98
#